data_AF-A0A523Q299-F1
#
_entry.id   AF-A0A523Q299-F1
#
_cell.length_a   1.000
_cell.length_b   1.000
_cell.length_c   1.000
_cell.angle_alpha   90.00
_cell.angle_beta   90.00
_cell.angle_gamma   90.00
#
_symmetry.space_group_name_H-M   'P 1'
#
loop_
_entity.id
_entity.type
_entity.pdbx_description
1 polymer ?
#
loop_
_entity_poly.entity_id
_entity_poly.type
_entity_poly.pdbx_seq_one_letter_code
_entity_poly.pdbx_strand_id
1 'polypeptide(L)'
;MSHAEAWIDLLAAAASPLLPAGPVVVLHEAHRVFPLIEFCRPVAWVQAQLRPFQDFTPHGDAHPSRRLRLDASHGAEAATDMLKRAALRILCIPQQPRDAATLLRIVEACPQGSGAWLVYGERETGGWSTFETWLRQQSLHEVTTSPRLKLFASDSLQAVWPTSGRRLGPALAEHLCQKLASSVPVRLDLGTASGLPRLRLRLNPVQVIACTGDTLQHHVIAERRALINARGLGSLFIPWEGCDSARLLLRNVRARVDDSEMCVADHALKPSDLQYTEKGAILSLRPPMIGLGRDALLHLALPRPAVPADGFCDIGAAEFVTDLA
;
A
#
# COMPACT_ATOMS: atom_id res chain seq x y z
N MET A 1 18.40 0.10 1.73
CA MET A 1 17.25 -0.38 0.94
C MET A 1 16.05 0.43 1.41
N SER A 2 15.08 0.75 0.55
CA SER A 2 14.18 1.89 0.77
C SER A 2 12.87 1.47 1.44
N HIS A 3 12.54 2.02 2.61
CA HIS A 3 11.20 1.89 3.24
C HIS A 3 10.30 3.08 2.85
N ALA A 4 10.38 3.51 1.59
CA ALA A 4 9.77 4.75 1.13
C ALA A 4 8.25 4.71 1.27
N GLU A 5 7.61 3.64 0.83
CA GLU A 5 6.15 3.55 0.80
C GLU A 5 5.53 3.67 2.20
N ALA A 6 6.17 3.13 3.24
CA ALA A 6 5.73 3.28 4.62
C ALA A 6 5.82 4.74 5.10
N TRP A 7 6.90 5.44 4.74
CA TRP A 7 7.04 6.88 5.01
C TRP A 7 5.99 7.72 4.27
N ILE A 8 5.75 7.42 2.99
CA ILE A 8 4.78 8.14 2.16
C ILE A 8 3.37 7.95 2.69
N ASP A 9 2.99 6.73 3.02
CA ASP A 9 1.68 6.42 3.58
C ASP A 9 1.47 7.11 4.94
N LEU A 10 2.50 7.07 5.81
CA LEU A 10 2.46 7.75 7.11
C LEU A 10 2.32 9.29 6.97
N LEU A 11 3.10 9.89 6.07
CA LEU A 11 3.03 11.33 5.77
C LEU A 11 1.68 11.72 5.20
N ALA A 12 1.18 10.97 4.22
CA ALA A 12 -0.10 11.22 3.58
C ALA A 12 -1.25 11.11 4.59
N ALA A 13 -1.25 10.06 5.42
CA ALA A 13 -2.23 9.86 6.47
C ALA A 13 -2.22 11.00 7.49
N ALA A 14 -1.03 11.41 7.96
CA ALA A 14 -0.89 12.52 8.91
C ALA A 14 -1.27 13.89 8.31
N ALA A 15 -1.10 14.07 7.00
CA ALA A 15 -1.53 15.25 6.26
C ALA A 15 -3.05 15.31 6.08
N SER A 16 -3.72 14.16 6.05
CA SER A 16 -5.15 14.03 5.71
C SER A 16 -6.06 15.08 6.34
N PRO A 17 -6.00 15.35 7.67
CA PRO A 17 -6.89 16.32 8.31
C PRO A 17 -6.66 17.78 7.89
N LEU A 18 -5.50 18.09 7.31
CA LEU A 18 -5.10 19.43 6.91
C LEU A 18 -5.46 19.75 5.45
N LEU A 19 -5.84 18.72 4.69
CA LEU A 19 -6.11 18.84 3.27
C LEU A 19 -7.57 19.26 3.02
N PRO A 20 -7.85 19.99 1.92
CA PRO A 20 -9.22 20.29 1.52
C PRO A 20 -10.00 19.01 1.22
N ALA A 21 -11.32 19.10 1.10
CA ALA A 21 -12.19 17.97 0.70
C ALA A 21 -11.80 17.42 -0.68
N GLY A 22 -11.98 16.11 -0.89
CA GLY A 22 -11.59 15.39 -2.12
C GLY A 22 -10.98 14.01 -1.87
N PRO A 23 -10.66 13.24 -2.92
CA PRO A 23 -9.93 11.99 -2.80
C PRO A 23 -8.41 12.23 -2.73
N VAL A 24 -7.68 11.18 -2.36
CA VAL A 24 -6.26 11.04 -2.67
C VAL A 24 -6.11 10.29 -3.99
N VAL A 25 -5.22 10.75 -4.85
CA VAL A 25 -4.90 10.06 -6.10
C VAL A 25 -3.46 9.61 -6.07
N VAL A 26 -3.24 8.29 -6.17
CA VAL A 26 -1.92 7.68 -6.18
C VAL A 26 -1.60 7.23 -7.61
N LEU A 27 -0.57 7.80 -8.20
CA LEU A 27 -0.01 7.40 -9.48
C LEU A 27 1.18 6.47 -9.23
N HIS A 28 1.08 5.24 -9.72
CA HIS A 28 2.11 4.22 -9.52
C HIS A 28 2.13 3.25 -10.71
N GLU A 29 3.31 2.81 -11.15
CA GLU A 29 3.42 1.86 -12.28
C GLU A 29 2.95 0.43 -11.95
N ALA A 30 2.64 0.16 -10.69
CA ALA A 30 2.51 -1.20 -10.17
C ALA A 30 1.40 -1.30 -9.14
N HIS A 31 1.06 -2.53 -8.78
CA HIS A 31 -0.01 -2.84 -7.87
C HIS A 31 0.43 -2.69 -6.41
N ARG A 32 0.12 -1.52 -5.84
CA ARG A 32 0.41 -1.14 -4.45
C ARG A 32 -0.83 -0.82 -3.64
N VAL A 33 -0.64 -0.74 -2.33
CA VAL A 33 -1.64 -0.33 -1.33
C VAL A 33 -1.00 0.59 -0.29
N PHE A 34 -1.74 1.59 0.17
CA PHE A 34 -1.32 2.51 1.23
C PHE A 34 -2.39 2.48 2.32
N PRO A 35 -2.34 1.49 3.22
CA PRO A 35 -3.43 1.26 4.16
C PRO A 35 -3.70 2.46 5.07
N LEU A 36 -2.69 3.24 5.49
CA LEU A 36 -2.90 4.33 6.44
C LEU A 36 -3.74 5.46 5.85
N ILE A 37 -3.37 5.96 4.66
CA ILE A 37 -4.14 7.00 3.99
C ILE A 37 -5.51 6.48 3.54
N GLU A 38 -5.63 5.19 3.21
CA GLU A 38 -6.90 4.55 2.87
C GLU A 38 -7.87 4.45 4.06
N PHE A 39 -7.39 4.46 5.32
CA PHE A 39 -8.25 4.65 6.49
C PHE A 39 -8.76 6.09 6.62
N CYS A 40 -7.96 7.06 6.20
CA CYS A 40 -8.27 8.47 6.40
C CYS A 40 -9.17 9.03 5.29
N ARG A 41 -9.01 8.58 4.05
CA ARG A 41 -9.69 9.15 2.87
C ARG A 41 -9.94 8.13 1.77
N PRO A 42 -10.93 8.37 0.89
CA PRO A 42 -11.02 7.65 -0.37
C PRO A 42 -9.75 7.82 -1.22
N VAL A 43 -9.21 6.70 -1.70
CA VAL A 43 -8.02 6.66 -2.55
C VAL A 43 -8.38 6.08 -3.91
N ALA A 44 -8.04 6.81 -4.96
CA ALA A 44 -8.05 6.33 -6.34
C ALA A 44 -6.62 6.06 -6.80
N TRP A 45 -6.41 4.94 -7.48
CA TRP A 45 -5.12 4.55 -8.02
C TRP A 45 -5.13 4.77 -9.53
N VAL A 46 -4.08 5.41 -10.05
CA VAL A 46 -3.84 5.56 -11.48
C VAL A 46 -2.59 4.76 -11.80
N GLN A 47 -2.71 3.76 -12.65
CA GLN A 47 -1.59 2.93 -13.07
C GLN A 47 -1.19 3.24 -14.49
N ALA A 48 0.10 3.19 -14.79
CA ALA A 48 0.60 3.39 -16.15
C ALA A 48 -0.05 2.39 -17.12
N GLN A 49 -0.15 1.12 -16.70
CA GLN A 49 -0.88 0.07 -17.37
C GLN A 49 -1.56 -0.83 -16.34
N LEU A 50 -2.86 -1.05 -16.47
CA LEU A 50 -3.61 -1.89 -15.53
C LEU A 50 -3.41 -3.36 -15.87
N ARG A 51 -2.95 -4.15 -14.89
CA ARG A 51 -3.03 -5.61 -14.95
C ARG A 51 -4.42 -6.05 -14.46
N PRO A 52 -5.03 -7.10 -15.03
CA PRO A 52 -6.40 -7.49 -14.72
C PRO A 52 -6.51 -8.08 -13.31
N PHE A 53 -6.60 -7.20 -12.31
CA PHE A 53 -6.92 -7.53 -10.93
C PHE A 53 -7.93 -6.47 -10.44
N GLN A 54 -9.05 -6.93 -9.90
CA GLN A 54 -10.04 -6.04 -9.27
C GLN A 54 -9.86 -6.11 -7.76
N ASP A 55 -9.72 -4.95 -7.12
CA ASP A 55 -9.41 -4.87 -5.69
C ASP A 55 -10.43 -4.03 -4.93
N PHE A 56 -10.44 -4.16 -3.60
CA PHE A 56 -11.51 -3.67 -2.74
C PHE A 56 -10.95 -2.93 -1.52
N THR A 57 -11.62 -1.86 -1.08
CA THR A 57 -11.50 -1.32 0.29
C THR A 57 -12.79 -0.60 0.76
N PRO A 58 -13.32 -0.94 1.94
CA PRO A 58 -14.25 -0.10 2.72
C PRO A 58 -13.58 0.58 3.94
N HIS A 59 -14.06 1.78 4.31
CA HIS A 59 -14.31 2.12 5.72
C HIS A 59 -15.35 3.23 5.95
N GLY A 60 -16.04 3.10 7.10
CA GLY A 60 -16.99 4.07 7.65
C GLY A 60 -18.47 3.76 7.36
N ASP A 61 -18.95 2.59 7.80
CA ASP A 61 -20.37 2.22 7.96
C ASP A 61 -21.25 1.74 6.79
N ALA A 62 -20.85 1.75 5.51
CA ALA A 62 -21.63 1.07 4.48
C ALA A 62 -20.79 0.62 3.28
N HIS A 63 -21.08 -0.61 2.82
CA HIS A 63 -20.66 -1.31 1.59
C HIS A 63 -19.23 -1.09 1.03
N PRO A 64 -18.48 -2.18 0.75
CA PRO A 64 -17.17 -2.06 0.08
C PRO A 64 -17.28 -1.42 -1.29
N SER A 65 -16.63 -0.26 -1.42
CA SER A 65 -16.24 0.29 -2.70
C SER A 65 -15.03 -0.47 -3.25
N ARG A 66 -15.06 -0.73 -4.54
CA ARG A 66 -13.88 -1.18 -5.30
C ARG A 66 -12.77 -0.12 -5.14
N ARG A 67 -11.51 -0.53 -4.96
CA ARG A 67 -10.37 0.37 -5.14
C ARG A 67 -10.44 0.79 -6.60
N LEU A 68 -10.80 2.04 -6.86
CA LEU A 68 -10.87 2.55 -8.22
C LEU A 68 -9.44 2.58 -8.78
N ARG A 69 -9.12 1.62 -9.64
CA ARG A 69 -7.89 1.61 -10.42
C ARG A 69 -8.21 2.07 -11.83
N LEU A 70 -7.56 3.13 -12.26
CA LEU A 70 -7.66 3.67 -13.61
C LEU A 70 -6.39 3.30 -14.38
N ASP A 71 -6.59 2.79 -15.59
CA ASP A 71 -5.50 2.59 -16.54
C ASP A 71 -5.20 3.91 -17.25
N ALA A 72 -4.03 4.49 -17.01
CA ALA A 72 -3.61 5.73 -17.66
C ALA A 72 -3.40 5.56 -19.18
N SER A 73 -3.08 4.36 -19.65
CA SER A 73 -2.85 4.09 -21.08
C SER A 73 -4.14 4.04 -21.90
N HIS A 74 -5.26 3.63 -21.29
CA HIS A 74 -6.57 3.52 -21.96
C HIS A 74 -7.62 4.52 -21.45
N GLY A 75 -7.44 5.10 -20.27
CA GLY A 75 -8.40 5.95 -19.55
C GLY A 75 -7.80 7.29 -19.10
N ALA A 76 -6.93 7.88 -19.93
CA ALA A 76 -6.20 9.11 -19.61
C ALA A 76 -7.11 10.26 -19.16
N GLU A 77 -8.23 10.50 -19.85
CA GLU A 77 -9.17 11.58 -19.51
C GLU A 77 -9.76 11.38 -18.11
N ALA A 78 -10.25 10.17 -17.80
CA ALA A 78 -10.78 9.85 -16.48
C ALA A 78 -9.71 9.97 -15.38
N ALA A 79 -8.48 9.54 -15.66
CA ALA A 79 -7.34 9.67 -14.74
C ALA A 79 -6.99 11.14 -14.48
N THR A 80 -6.91 11.97 -15.53
CA THR A 80 -6.65 13.40 -15.43
C THR A 80 -7.76 14.12 -14.66
N ASP A 81 -9.03 13.81 -14.92
CA ASP A 81 -10.14 14.45 -14.22
C ASP A 81 -10.22 14.04 -12.75
N MET A 82 -9.88 12.79 -12.43
CA MET A 82 -9.69 12.36 -11.05
C MET A 82 -8.55 13.15 -10.39
N LEU A 83 -7.43 13.31 -11.09
CA LEU A 83 -6.27 14.04 -10.60
C LEU A 83 -6.57 15.52 -10.35
N LYS A 84 -7.35 16.19 -11.21
CA LYS A 84 -7.75 17.59 -11.00
C LYS A 84 -8.55 17.79 -9.71
N ARG A 85 -9.39 16.82 -9.34
CA ARG A 85 -10.21 16.85 -8.12
C ARG A 85 -9.49 16.40 -6.85
N ALA A 86 -8.27 15.87 -6.98
CA ALA A 86 -7.53 15.32 -5.87
C ALA A 86 -7.15 16.40 -4.85
N ALA A 87 -7.38 16.11 -3.57
CA ALA A 87 -6.89 16.95 -2.48
C ALA A 87 -5.40 16.74 -2.25
N LEU A 88 -4.94 15.48 -2.37
CA LEU A 88 -3.54 15.08 -2.37
C LEU A 88 -3.26 14.16 -3.55
N ARG A 89 -2.12 14.38 -4.18
CA ARG A 89 -1.60 13.60 -5.30
C ARG A 89 -0.30 12.97 -4.86
N ILE A 90 -0.18 11.68 -5.03
CA ILE A 90 1.03 10.93 -4.70
C ILE A 90 1.56 10.35 -6.01
N LEU A 91 2.79 10.68 -6.39
CA LEU A 91 3.43 10.13 -7.57
C LEU A 91 4.65 9.31 -7.15
N CYS A 92 4.59 8.01 -7.41
CA CYS A 92 5.79 7.18 -7.45
C CYS A 92 6.43 7.32 -8.84
N ILE A 93 7.68 7.75 -8.90
CA ILE A 93 8.43 7.81 -10.15
C ILE A 93 8.62 6.38 -10.68
N PRO A 94 8.14 6.07 -11.90
CA PRO A 94 8.26 4.74 -12.46
C PRO A 94 9.70 4.34 -12.77
N GLN A 95 10.03 3.07 -12.54
CA GLN A 95 11.27 2.45 -12.97
C GLN A 95 11.37 2.39 -14.49
N GLN A 96 10.27 2.09 -15.18
CA GLN A 96 10.27 1.94 -16.63
C GLN A 96 10.03 3.29 -17.34
N PRO A 97 10.88 3.68 -18.31
CA PRO A 97 10.70 4.94 -19.05
C PRO A 97 9.35 5.06 -19.77
N ARG A 98 8.80 3.95 -20.26
CA ARG A 98 7.48 3.91 -20.91
C ARG A 98 6.36 4.29 -19.94
N ASP A 99 6.44 3.77 -18.72
CA ASP A 99 5.44 4.03 -17.68
C ASP A 99 5.59 5.46 -17.16
N ALA A 100 6.84 5.93 -17.03
CA ALA A 100 7.14 7.33 -16.71
C ALA A 100 6.53 8.29 -17.73
N ALA A 101 6.70 8.06 -19.03
CA ALA A 101 6.11 8.88 -20.08
C ALA A 101 4.57 8.86 -20.05
N THR A 102 3.98 7.69 -19.75
CA THR A 102 2.52 7.54 -19.65
C THR A 102 1.97 8.36 -18.48
N LEU A 103 2.57 8.26 -17.30
CA LEU A 103 2.14 9.02 -16.12
C LEU A 103 2.45 10.52 -16.25
N LEU A 104 3.55 10.89 -16.91
CA LEU A 104 3.90 12.29 -17.17
C LEU A 104 2.76 13.01 -17.91
N ARG A 105 2.22 12.39 -18.96
CA ARG A 105 1.10 12.95 -19.73
C ARG A 105 -0.13 13.23 -18.86
N ILE A 106 -0.38 12.40 -17.84
CA ILE A 106 -1.51 12.59 -16.92
C ILE A 106 -1.25 13.78 -16.00
N VAL A 107 -0.03 13.89 -15.44
CA VAL A 107 0.29 14.97 -14.48
C VAL A 107 0.47 16.33 -15.15
N GLU A 108 0.96 16.39 -16.39
CA GLU A 108 1.09 17.62 -17.17
C GLU A 108 -0.27 18.19 -17.58
N ALA A 109 -1.27 17.34 -17.75
CA ALA A 109 -2.64 17.76 -18.04
C ALA A 109 -3.37 18.34 -16.80
N CYS A 110 -2.74 18.32 -15.62
CA CYS A 110 -3.28 18.90 -14.39
C CYS A 110 -2.81 20.35 -14.23
N PRO A 111 -3.71 21.32 -13.93
CA PRO A 111 -3.30 22.70 -13.72
C PRO A 111 -2.30 22.87 -12.58
N GLN A 112 -1.29 23.71 -12.78
CA GLN A 112 -0.34 24.09 -11.73
C GLN A 112 -1.06 24.70 -10.52
N GLY A 113 -0.56 24.41 -9.31
CA GLY A 113 -1.11 24.95 -8.06
C GLY A 113 -2.41 24.29 -7.58
N SER A 114 -2.95 23.31 -8.30
CA SER A 114 -4.09 22.53 -7.81
C SER A 114 -3.63 21.45 -6.81
N GLY A 115 -4.00 21.63 -5.54
CA GLY A 115 -3.83 20.70 -4.41
C GLY A 115 -2.40 20.29 -4.04
N ALA A 116 -2.27 19.38 -3.07
CA ALA A 116 -0.98 18.97 -2.53
C ALA A 116 -0.33 17.83 -3.32
N TRP A 117 1.01 17.77 -3.31
CA TRP A 117 1.80 16.75 -3.97
C TRP A 117 2.81 16.11 -3.01
N LEU A 118 2.91 14.79 -3.07
CA LEU A 118 4.04 13.99 -2.62
C LEU A 118 4.60 13.25 -3.84
N VAL A 119 5.88 13.43 -4.15
CA VAL A 119 6.54 12.73 -5.26
C VAL A 119 7.73 11.98 -4.73
N TYR A 120 7.86 10.69 -5.02
CA TYR A 120 8.94 9.88 -4.46
C TYR A 120 9.43 8.82 -5.45
N GLY A 121 10.64 8.33 -5.21
CA GLY A 121 11.25 7.25 -5.99
C GLY A 121 12.71 7.02 -5.63
N GLU A 122 13.26 5.87 -6.00
CA GLU A 122 14.68 5.58 -5.78
C GLU A 122 15.56 6.53 -6.60
N ARG A 123 16.69 7.00 -6.06
CA ARG A 123 17.55 8.00 -6.72
C ARG A 123 18.00 7.59 -8.12
N GLU A 124 18.27 6.29 -8.30
CA GLU A 124 18.80 5.68 -9.52
C GLU A 124 17.70 5.32 -10.54
N THR A 125 16.43 5.54 -10.20
CA THR A 125 15.31 5.25 -11.10
C THR A 125 15.40 6.08 -12.39
N GLY A 126 15.36 5.41 -13.54
CA GLY A 126 15.45 6.06 -14.85
C GLY A 126 14.35 7.10 -15.12
N GLY A 127 13.16 6.90 -14.54
CA GLY A 127 12.01 7.80 -14.69
C GLY A 127 12.24 9.24 -14.21
N TRP A 128 13.22 9.51 -13.33
CA TRP A 128 13.48 10.89 -12.87
C TRP A 128 13.78 11.85 -14.01
N SER A 129 14.53 11.39 -15.02
CA SER A 129 14.87 12.19 -16.21
C SER A 129 13.63 12.65 -16.98
N THR A 130 12.57 11.83 -16.98
CA THR A 130 11.31 12.13 -17.66
C THR A 130 10.52 13.23 -16.93
N PHE A 131 10.60 13.26 -15.60
CA PHE A 131 9.87 14.23 -14.78
C PHE A 131 10.67 15.49 -14.43
N GLU A 132 11.94 15.60 -14.86
CA GLU A 132 12.83 16.68 -14.41
C GLU A 132 12.28 18.08 -14.73
N THR A 133 11.87 18.32 -15.97
CA THR A 133 11.29 19.62 -16.39
C THR A 133 10.01 19.91 -15.62
N TRP A 134 9.13 18.91 -15.46
CA TRP A 134 7.89 19.07 -14.71
C TRP A 134 8.17 19.41 -13.24
N LEU A 135 9.07 18.68 -12.57
CA LEU A 135 9.45 18.93 -11.17
C LEU A 135 9.98 20.35 -10.95
N ARG A 136 10.81 20.87 -11.87
CA ARG A 136 11.35 22.24 -11.79
C ARG A 136 10.27 23.32 -11.95
N GLN A 137 9.19 23.02 -12.66
CA GLN A 137 8.06 23.93 -12.84
C GLN A 137 7.07 23.87 -11.67
N GLN A 138 7.11 22.82 -10.86
CA GLN A 138 6.30 22.73 -9.66
C GLN A 138 7.00 23.36 -8.45
N SER A 139 6.22 23.98 -7.55
CA SER A 139 6.72 24.45 -6.24
C SER A 139 6.86 23.29 -5.25
N LEU A 140 7.76 22.35 -5.56
CA LEU A 140 8.06 21.19 -4.73
C LEU A 140 9.45 21.31 -4.10
N HIS A 141 9.57 20.85 -2.86
CA HIS A 141 10.81 20.89 -2.11
C HIS A 141 11.27 19.48 -1.78
N GLU A 142 12.55 19.19 -1.99
CA GLU A 142 13.13 17.92 -1.57
C GLU A 142 13.13 17.84 -0.03
N VAL A 143 12.55 16.76 0.49
CA VAL A 143 12.40 16.47 1.92
C VAL A 143 13.55 15.57 2.40
N THR A 144 14.03 14.67 1.54
CA THR A 144 14.94 13.60 1.96
C THR A 144 16.39 13.90 1.63
N THR A 145 17.29 13.65 2.58
CA THR A 145 18.74 13.54 2.32
C THR A 145 19.20 12.09 2.21
N SER A 146 18.27 11.13 2.12
CA SER A 146 18.61 9.71 1.99
C SER A 146 19.43 9.49 0.71
N PRO A 147 20.55 8.76 0.75
CA PRO A 147 21.37 8.50 -0.43
C PRO A 147 20.67 7.59 -1.45
N ARG A 148 19.51 7.02 -1.13
CA ARG A 148 18.79 6.07 -2.00
C ARG A 148 17.39 6.52 -2.41
N LEU A 149 16.77 7.42 -1.67
CA LEU A 149 15.43 7.93 -1.93
C LEU A 149 15.49 9.42 -2.29
N LYS A 150 14.71 9.84 -3.28
CA LYS A 150 14.26 11.23 -3.39
C LYS A 150 12.79 11.27 -3.01
N LEU A 151 12.42 12.24 -2.19
CA LEU A 151 11.04 12.61 -1.99
C LEU A 151 10.91 14.12 -2.00
N PHE A 152 9.93 14.60 -2.73
CA PHE A 152 9.53 15.98 -2.88
C PHE A 152 8.12 16.19 -2.32
N ALA A 153 7.91 17.31 -1.65
CA ALA A 153 6.60 17.68 -1.11
C ALA A 153 6.25 19.13 -1.48
N SER A 154 4.97 19.38 -1.71
CA SER A 154 4.44 20.73 -1.89
C SER A 154 4.43 21.53 -0.58
N ASP A 155 4.44 22.87 -0.70
CA ASP A 155 4.42 23.76 0.46
C ASP A 155 3.18 23.64 1.35
N SER A 156 2.05 23.22 0.76
CA SER A 156 0.83 22.94 1.52
C SER A 156 0.99 21.82 2.56
N LEU A 157 2.01 20.97 2.43
CA LEU A 157 2.30 19.91 3.40
C LEU A 157 3.25 20.36 4.50
N GLN A 158 3.63 21.65 4.55
CA GLN A 158 4.60 22.13 5.52
C GLN A 158 4.18 21.90 6.98
N ALA A 159 2.88 22.01 7.27
CA ALA A 159 2.30 21.84 8.60
C ALA A 159 2.36 20.39 9.14
N VAL A 160 2.78 19.43 8.31
CA VAL A 160 3.00 18.03 8.70
C VAL A 160 4.40 17.83 9.28
N TRP A 161 5.35 18.71 8.94
CA TRP A 161 6.74 18.60 9.41
C TRP A 161 6.89 19.15 10.83
N PRO A 162 7.78 18.57 11.65
CA PRO A 162 8.16 19.15 12.92
C PRO A 162 8.98 20.42 12.69
N THR A 163 8.94 21.33 13.67
CA THR A 163 9.68 22.60 13.65
C THR A 163 11.19 22.42 13.52
N SER A 164 11.71 21.26 13.93
CA SER A 164 13.13 20.90 13.88
C SER A 164 13.63 20.53 12.47
N GLY A 165 12.75 20.42 11.47
CA GLY A 165 13.13 20.25 10.06
C GLY A 165 12.45 19.05 9.37
N ARG A 166 12.77 18.87 8.08
CA ARG A 166 12.09 17.94 7.17
C ARG A 166 12.81 16.59 7.00
N ARG A 167 13.58 16.12 7.99
CA ARG A 167 14.37 14.89 7.83
C ARG A 167 13.57 13.65 8.20
N LEU A 168 13.61 12.63 7.35
CA LEU A 168 13.12 11.29 7.70
C LEU A 168 13.98 10.72 8.83
N GLY A 169 13.34 10.17 9.85
CA GLY A 169 14.01 9.61 11.01
C GLY A 169 13.08 9.51 12.23
N PRO A 170 13.60 9.03 13.37
CA PRO A 170 12.77 8.67 14.53
C PRO A 170 11.87 9.79 15.04
N ALA A 171 12.41 11.00 15.20
CA ALA A 171 11.65 12.14 15.67
C ALA A 171 10.46 12.50 14.76
N LEU A 172 10.62 12.37 13.44
CA LEU A 172 9.52 12.60 12.50
C LEU A 172 8.49 11.46 12.60
N ALA A 173 8.93 10.19 12.64
CA ALA A 173 8.01 9.06 12.77
C ALA A 173 7.12 9.19 14.01
N GLU A 174 7.71 9.53 15.15
CA GLU A 174 7.01 9.78 16.41
C GLU A 174 6.02 10.94 16.28
N HIS A 175 6.44 12.07 15.70
CA HIS A 175 5.58 13.23 15.47
C HIS A 175 4.35 12.91 14.61
N LEU A 176 4.55 12.19 13.50
CA LEU A 176 3.46 11.79 12.59
C LEU A 176 2.51 10.80 13.26
N CYS A 177 3.05 9.84 14.02
CA CYS A 177 2.23 8.87 14.73
C CYS A 177 1.39 9.51 15.84
N GLN A 178 1.94 10.50 16.55
CA GLN A 178 1.16 11.28 17.53
C GLN A 178 -0.03 11.99 16.87
N LYS A 179 0.15 12.54 15.65
CA LYS A 179 -0.96 13.14 14.88
C LYS A 179 -2.02 12.12 14.45
N LEU A 180 -1.65 10.84 14.32
CA LEU A 180 -2.54 9.77 13.85
C LEU A 180 -3.21 8.95 14.97
N ALA A 181 -2.71 9.03 16.20
CA ALA A 181 -3.11 8.17 17.30
C ALA A 181 -4.62 8.17 17.62
N SER A 182 -5.34 9.24 17.28
CA SER A 182 -6.80 9.34 17.44
C SER A 182 -7.62 8.82 16.26
N SER A 183 -7.01 8.62 15.09
CA SER A 183 -7.74 8.56 13.81
C SER A 183 -7.57 7.25 13.04
N VAL A 184 -6.52 6.47 13.32
CA VAL A 184 -6.23 5.21 12.62
C VAL A 184 -5.80 4.14 13.63
N PRO A 185 -6.22 2.87 13.51
CA PRO A 185 -5.81 1.78 14.39
C PRO A 185 -4.36 1.31 14.15
N VAL A 186 -3.42 2.26 14.12
CA VAL A 186 -1.97 2.01 14.03
C VAL A 186 -1.42 1.86 15.43
N ARG A 187 -0.60 0.84 15.66
CA ARG A 187 0.31 0.81 16.81
C ARG A 187 1.72 1.06 16.29
N LEU A 188 2.27 2.23 16.56
CA LEU A 188 3.71 2.42 16.46
C LEU A 188 4.32 1.71 17.66
N ASP A 189 5.11 0.67 17.40
CA ASP A 189 5.98 0.10 18.40
C ASP A 189 7.37 0.65 18.14
N LEU A 190 7.91 1.47 19.05
CA LEU A 190 9.31 1.84 18.96
C LEU A 190 10.13 0.56 19.22
N GLY A 191 10.92 0.13 18.23
CA GLY A 191 11.75 -1.07 18.35
C GLY A 191 12.79 -0.88 19.44
N THR A 192 12.61 -1.54 20.58
CA THR A 192 13.51 -1.43 21.75
C THR A 192 14.94 -1.92 21.49
N ALA A 193 15.16 -2.72 20.44
CA ALA A 193 16.44 -3.37 20.16
C ALA A 193 17.30 -2.71 19.07
N SER A 194 16.69 -2.03 18.08
CA SER A 194 17.40 -1.39 16.96
C SER A 194 17.47 0.13 17.07
N GLY A 195 16.66 0.73 17.96
CA GLY A 195 16.51 2.20 18.04
C GLY A 195 15.79 2.82 16.84
N LEU A 196 15.34 2.00 15.88
CA LEU A 196 14.61 2.44 14.70
C LEU A 196 13.09 2.33 14.97
N PRO A 197 12.27 3.30 14.50
CA PRO A 197 10.82 3.22 14.65
C PRO A 197 10.29 2.05 13.82
N ARG A 198 9.37 1.29 14.39
CA ARG A 198 8.72 0.17 13.72
C ARG A 198 7.22 0.41 13.66
N LEU A 199 6.68 0.37 12.46
CA LEU A 199 5.24 0.45 12.26
C LEU A 199 4.67 -0.96 12.33
N ARG A 200 3.71 -1.16 13.24
CA ARG A 200 2.90 -2.37 13.30
C ARG A 200 1.47 -2.04 12.92
N LEU A 201 1.01 -2.66 11.84
CA LEU A 201 -0.36 -2.55 11.37
C LEU A 201 -1.13 -3.83 11.63
N ARG A 202 -2.28 -3.68 12.27
CA ARG A 202 -3.31 -4.73 12.31
C ARG A 202 -4.44 -4.30 11.42
N LEU A 203 -4.56 -4.98 10.29
CA LEU A 203 -5.56 -4.66 9.29
C LEU A 203 -6.71 -5.65 9.42
N ASN A 204 -7.93 -5.16 9.12
CA ASN A 204 -9.01 -6.07 8.85
C ASN A 204 -8.63 -6.86 7.58
N PRO A 205 -8.62 -8.20 7.60
CA PRO A 205 -8.23 -9.01 6.45
C PRO A 205 -8.97 -8.68 5.14
N VAL A 206 -10.21 -8.19 5.23
CA VAL A 206 -11.01 -7.73 4.09
C VAL A 206 -10.37 -6.57 3.32
N GLN A 207 -9.53 -5.77 3.99
CA GLN A 207 -8.85 -4.61 3.39
C GLN A 207 -7.63 -4.98 2.55
N VAL A 208 -7.08 -6.17 2.79
CA VAL A 208 -5.84 -6.65 2.16
C VAL A 208 -6.08 -7.82 1.22
N ILE A 209 -7.27 -8.43 1.17
CA ILE A 209 -7.55 -9.50 0.21
C ILE A 209 -7.71 -8.93 -1.21
N ALA A 210 -6.93 -9.46 -2.15
CA ALA A 210 -7.10 -9.21 -3.58
C ALA A 210 -8.11 -10.22 -4.12
N CYS A 211 -9.28 -9.77 -4.57
CA CYS A 211 -10.32 -10.68 -5.03
C CYS A 211 -10.19 -10.91 -6.53
N THR A 212 -9.57 -12.02 -6.89
CA THR A 212 -9.28 -12.36 -8.29
C THR A 212 -10.47 -12.99 -9.05
N GLY A 213 -11.69 -12.93 -8.50
CA GLY A 213 -12.90 -13.43 -9.16
C GLY A 213 -14.22 -13.04 -8.47
N ASP A 214 -15.31 -13.08 -9.24
CA ASP A 214 -16.64 -12.58 -8.86
C ASP A 214 -17.23 -13.28 -7.62
N THR A 215 -16.96 -14.56 -7.43
CA THR A 215 -17.46 -15.33 -6.27
C THR A 215 -16.77 -14.91 -4.98
N LEU A 216 -15.45 -14.72 -5.00
CA LEU A 216 -14.70 -14.16 -3.86
C LEU A 216 -15.17 -12.74 -3.56
N GLN A 217 -15.43 -11.96 -4.60
CA GLN A 217 -16.00 -10.63 -4.46
C GLN A 217 -17.36 -10.67 -3.74
N HIS A 218 -18.28 -11.57 -4.09
CA HIS A 218 -19.56 -11.66 -3.39
C HIS A 218 -19.39 -11.88 -1.88
N HIS A 219 -18.56 -12.85 -1.46
CA HIS A 219 -18.37 -13.13 -0.03
C HIS A 219 -17.64 -12.01 0.72
N VAL A 220 -16.65 -11.38 0.08
CA VAL A 220 -15.96 -10.23 0.66
C VAL A 220 -16.92 -9.06 0.83
N ILE A 221 -17.85 -8.87 -0.12
CA ILE A 221 -18.82 -7.77 -0.11
C ILE A 221 -20.00 -8.00 0.84
N ALA A 222 -20.69 -9.13 0.68
CA ALA A 222 -21.93 -9.42 1.39
C ALA A 222 -21.66 -9.95 2.81
N GLU A 223 -20.67 -10.83 2.96
CA GLU A 223 -20.39 -11.51 4.24
C GLU A 223 -19.27 -10.83 5.05
N ARG A 224 -18.52 -9.89 4.46
CA ARG A 224 -17.38 -9.22 5.09
C ARG A 224 -16.30 -10.18 5.56
N ARG A 225 -15.97 -11.17 4.72
CA ARG A 225 -14.97 -12.20 5.02
C ARG A 225 -13.86 -12.22 3.99
N ALA A 226 -12.60 -12.25 4.45
CA ALA A 226 -11.45 -12.44 3.57
C ALA A 226 -11.22 -13.93 3.37
N LEU A 227 -11.36 -14.40 2.13
CA LEU A 227 -11.43 -15.83 1.85
C LEU A 227 -10.32 -16.29 0.91
N ILE A 228 -9.83 -17.50 1.18
CA ILE A 228 -9.12 -18.33 0.23
C ILE A 228 -10.18 -19.16 -0.48
N ASN A 229 -10.17 -19.17 -1.81
CA ASN A 229 -11.23 -19.80 -2.60
C ASN A 229 -11.32 -21.31 -2.32
N ALA A 230 -12.41 -21.93 -2.79
CA ALA A 230 -12.61 -23.35 -2.63
C ALA A 230 -11.45 -24.19 -3.19
N ARG A 231 -10.66 -23.70 -4.16
CA ARG A 231 -9.47 -24.38 -4.71
C ARG A 231 -8.22 -24.26 -3.83
N GLY A 232 -8.29 -23.54 -2.72
CA GLY A 232 -7.15 -23.25 -1.85
C GLY A 232 -6.32 -22.05 -2.30
N LEU A 233 -6.77 -21.29 -3.30
CA LEU A 233 -6.03 -20.15 -3.83
C LEU A 233 -6.52 -18.84 -3.23
N GLY A 234 -5.59 -18.03 -2.75
CA GLY A 234 -5.84 -16.70 -2.22
C GLY A 234 -4.74 -15.73 -2.65
N SER A 235 -5.06 -14.44 -2.65
CA SER A 235 -4.08 -13.39 -2.92
C SER A 235 -4.35 -12.22 -2.00
N LEU A 236 -3.29 -11.64 -1.45
CA LEU A 236 -3.41 -10.54 -0.53
C LEU A 236 -2.27 -9.54 -0.70
N PHE A 237 -2.58 -8.28 -0.43
CA PHE A 237 -1.63 -7.20 -0.45
C PHE A 237 -0.70 -7.27 0.74
N ILE A 238 0.59 -7.16 0.45
CA ILE A 238 1.59 -6.83 1.44
C ILE A 238 1.66 -5.30 1.50
N PRO A 239 1.44 -4.68 2.67
CA PRO A 239 1.63 -3.25 2.83
C PRO A 239 3.09 -2.87 2.67
N TRP A 240 3.33 -1.90 1.79
CA TRP A 240 4.62 -1.24 1.55
C TRP A 240 5.75 -2.11 1.00
N GLU A 241 6.61 -1.49 0.21
CA GLU A 241 7.99 -1.90 0.00
C GLU A 241 8.71 -1.96 1.36
N GLY A 242 9.17 -3.15 1.75
CA GLY A 242 9.97 -3.35 2.97
C GLY A 242 9.21 -3.93 4.16
N CYS A 243 8.05 -4.56 3.96
CA CYS A 243 7.40 -5.34 5.02
C CYS A 243 8.32 -6.48 5.52
N ASP A 244 8.89 -6.30 6.72
CA ASP A 244 9.84 -7.22 7.33
C ASP A 244 9.18 -8.50 7.83
N SER A 245 7.92 -8.39 8.28
CA SER A 245 7.15 -9.56 8.69
C SER A 245 5.66 -9.39 8.47
N ALA A 246 5.03 -10.50 8.11
CA ALA A 246 3.58 -10.63 8.01
C ALA A 246 3.12 -11.82 8.84
N ARG A 247 2.00 -11.67 9.54
CA ARG A 247 1.35 -12.75 10.31
C ARG A 247 -0.10 -12.85 9.94
N LEU A 248 -0.52 -14.05 9.56
CA LEU A 248 -1.88 -14.33 9.09
C LEU A 248 -2.50 -15.41 9.98
N LEU A 249 -3.72 -15.19 10.44
CA LEU A 249 -4.53 -16.25 11.08
C LEU A 249 -5.41 -16.89 10.02
N LEU A 250 -5.12 -18.13 9.65
CA LEU A 250 -5.94 -18.95 8.77
C LEU A 250 -6.94 -19.75 9.61
N ARG A 251 -8.23 -19.43 9.47
CA ARG A 251 -9.35 -20.10 10.15
C ARG A 251 -9.96 -21.17 9.27
N ASN A 252 -10.66 -22.12 9.89
CA ASN A 252 -11.38 -23.22 9.24
C ASN A 252 -10.50 -24.15 8.41
N VAL A 253 -9.20 -24.18 8.70
CA VAL A 253 -8.25 -25.10 8.08
C VAL A 253 -8.50 -26.50 8.63
N ARG A 254 -8.70 -27.49 7.75
CA ARG A 254 -9.09 -28.87 8.11
C ARG A 254 -7.92 -29.82 8.28
N ALA A 255 -6.76 -29.46 7.74
CA ALA A 255 -5.55 -30.26 7.78
C ALA A 255 -4.33 -29.35 7.95
N ARG A 256 -3.16 -29.97 8.06
CA ARG A 256 -1.90 -29.27 8.10
C ARG A 256 -1.63 -28.49 6.80
N VAL A 257 -1.08 -27.30 6.93
CA VAL A 257 -0.76 -26.35 5.85
C VAL A 257 0.74 -26.12 5.72
N ASP A 258 1.56 -27.01 6.29
CA ASP A 258 3.03 -26.94 6.23
C ASP A 258 3.54 -26.92 4.77
N ASP A 259 2.86 -27.66 3.88
CA ASP A 259 3.18 -27.74 2.45
C ASP A 259 2.47 -26.68 1.60
N SER A 260 2.03 -25.57 2.21
CA SER A 260 1.43 -24.47 1.43
C SER A 260 2.46 -23.83 0.53
N GLU A 261 2.10 -23.68 -0.74
CA GLU A 261 2.91 -22.92 -1.69
C GLU A 261 2.56 -21.45 -1.58
N MET A 262 3.57 -20.62 -1.49
CA MET A 262 3.40 -19.17 -1.40
C MET A 262 4.42 -18.48 -2.27
N CYS A 263 4.03 -17.37 -2.88
CA CYS A 263 4.97 -16.53 -3.58
C CYS A 263 4.63 -15.05 -3.43
N VAL A 264 5.67 -14.24 -3.52
CA VAL A 264 5.59 -12.78 -3.59
C VAL A 264 6.42 -12.35 -4.78
N ALA A 265 5.79 -11.69 -5.75
CA ALA A 265 6.39 -11.46 -7.07
C ALA A 265 6.95 -12.79 -7.64
N ASP A 266 8.24 -12.83 -7.97
CA ASP A 266 8.91 -14.00 -8.56
C ASP A 266 9.60 -14.89 -7.51
N HIS A 267 9.34 -14.67 -6.22
CA HIS A 267 10.01 -15.36 -5.12
C HIS A 267 9.08 -16.33 -4.40
N ALA A 268 9.45 -17.61 -4.38
CA ALA A 268 8.82 -18.60 -3.52
C ALA A 268 9.09 -18.27 -2.04
N LEU A 269 8.07 -18.39 -1.21
CA LEU A 269 8.10 -18.07 0.20
C LEU A 269 7.68 -19.32 1.00
N LYS A 270 8.34 -19.54 2.14
CA LYS A 270 7.95 -20.56 3.12
C LYS A 270 7.55 -19.90 4.43
N PRO A 271 6.71 -20.56 5.26
CA PRO A 271 6.47 -20.13 6.61
C PRO A 271 7.80 -20.00 7.37
N SER A 272 8.02 -18.86 8.01
CA SER A 272 9.12 -18.71 8.97
C SER A 272 8.78 -19.38 10.31
N ASP A 273 7.48 -19.42 10.63
CA ASP A 273 6.92 -20.14 11.77
C ASP A 273 5.46 -20.46 11.46
N LEU A 274 4.98 -21.59 11.99
CA LEU A 274 3.60 -22.05 11.80
C LEU A 274 3.09 -22.63 13.12
N GLN A 275 2.05 -22.01 13.68
CA GLN A 275 1.48 -22.39 14.96
C GLN A 275 0.04 -22.82 14.79
N TYR A 276 -0.27 -24.06 15.18
CA TYR A 276 -1.63 -24.56 15.19
C TYR A 276 -2.29 -24.28 16.53
N THR A 277 -3.47 -23.65 16.45
CA THR A 277 -4.27 -23.24 17.62
C THR A 277 -5.68 -23.78 17.46
N GLU A 278 -6.46 -23.75 18.55
CA GLU A 278 -7.91 -24.07 18.49
C GLU A 278 -8.68 -23.18 17.51
N LYS A 279 -8.17 -21.98 17.22
CA LYS A 279 -8.80 -21.00 16.33
C LYS A 279 -8.37 -21.15 14.86
N GLY A 280 -7.41 -22.03 14.56
CA GLY A 280 -6.83 -22.21 13.24
C GLY A 280 -5.30 -22.16 13.25
N ALA A 281 -4.69 -21.95 12.09
CA ALA A 281 -3.24 -21.89 11.91
C ALA A 281 -2.76 -20.43 11.83
N ILE A 282 -1.80 -20.07 12.68
CA ILE A 282 -1.08 -18.79 12.60
C ILE A 282 0.15 -19.00 11.74
N LEU A 283 0.14 -18.36 10.57
CA LEU A 283 1.20 -18.37 9.59
C LEU A 283 2.05 -17.11 9.75
N SER A 284 3.33 -17.27 10.10
CA SER A 284 4.29 -16.16 10.19
C SER A 284 5.24 -16.19 9.00
N LEU A 285 5.35 -15.06 8.32
CA LEU A 285 6.09 -14.90 7.07
C LEU A 285 7.13 -13.78 7.21
N ARG A 286 8.23 -13.93 6.47
CA ARG A 286 9.20 -12.87 6.22
C ARG A 286 9.21 -12.61 4.71
N PRO A 287 8.34 -11.71 4.22
CA PRO A 287 8.28 -11.42 2.80
C PRO A 287 9.65 -10.98 2.28
N PRO A 288 10.01 -11.32 1.03
CA PRO A 288 11.18 -10.72 0.41
C PRO A 288 10.94 -9.22 0.25
N MET A 289 12.02 -8.48 0.14
CA MET A 289 11.93 -7.07 -0.19
C MET A 289 11.36 -6.89 -1.60
N ILE A 290 10.28 -6.13 -1.70
CA ILE A 290 9.58 -5.87 -2.96
C ILE A 290 9.98 -4.49 -3.47
N GLY A 291 10.99 -4.42 -4.34
CA GLY A 291 11.48 -3.15 -4.88
C GLY A 291 10.37 -2.28 -5.50
N LEU A 292 10.54 -0.95 -5.49
CA LEU A 292 9.67 0.00 -6.21
C LEU A 292 9.41 -0.46 -7.64
N GLY A 293 8.15 -0.35 -8.07
CA GLY A 293 7.73 -0.75 -9.42
C GLY A 293 7.35 -2.22 -9.61
N ARG A 294 7.42 -3.04 -8.56
CA ARG A 294 6.87 -4.41 -8.57
C ARG A 294 5.47 -4.44 -7.97
N ASP A 295 4.75 -5.55 -8.11
CA ASP A 295 3.46 -5.73 -7.44
C ASP A 295 3.70 -6.23 -6.01
N ALA A 296 2.99 -5.69 -5.01
CA ALA A 296 3.08 -6.12 -3.62
C ALA A 296 2.01 -7.16 -3.27
N LEU A 297 1.99 -8.27 -4.02
CA LEU A 297 1.00 -9.34 -3.88
C LEU A 297 1.63 -10.61 -3.33
N LEU A 298 1.07 -11.13 -2.25
CA LEU A 298 1.32 -12.47 -1.74
C LEU A 298 0.22 -13.41 -2.25
N HIS A 299 0.63 -14.37 -3.06
CA HIS A 299 -0.22 -15.47 -3.51
C HIS A 299 -0.02 -16.66 -2.58
N LEU A 300 -1.13 -17.27 -2.17
CA LEU A 300 -1.16 -18.45 -1.30
C LEU A 300 -1.93 -19.57 -1.99
N ALA A 301 -1.37 -20.77 -1.95
CA ALA A 301 -2.02 -22.00 -2.34
C ALA A 301 -1.96 -23.00 -1.18
N LEU A 302 -3.11 -23.20 -0.53
CA LEU A 302 -3.25 -24.19 0.53
C LEU A 302 -3.40 -25.60 -0.07
N PRO A 303 -2.86 -26.64 0.59
CA PRO A 303 -3.13 -28.02 0.21
C PRO A 303 -4.63 -28.30 0.15
N ARG A 304 -5.08 -29.03 -0.88
CA ARG A 304 -6.50 -29.34 -1.07
C ARG A 304 -7.18 -29.94 0.18
N PRO A 305 -6.56 -30.88 0.93
CA PRO A 305 -7.16 -31.43 2.14
C PRO A 305 -7.34 -30.42 3.28
N ALA A 306 -6.61 -29.30 3.24
CA ALA A 306 -6.70 -28.26 4.25
C ALA A 306 -7.93 -27.36 4.06
N VAL A 307 -8.56 -27.38 2.89
CA VAL A 307 -9.73 -26.57 2.55
C VAL A 307 -11.02 -27.39 2.74
N PRO A 308 -12.06 -26.85 3.41
CA PRO A 308 -13.36 -27.53 3.52
C PRO A 308 -13.96 -27.86 2.15
N ALA A 309 -14.52 -29.07 1.99
CA ALA A 309 -15.11 -29.51 0.72
C ALA A 309 -16.33 -28.68 0.28
N ASP A 310 -17.05 -28.11 1.25
CA ASP A 310 -18.27 -27.32 1.14
C ASP A 310 -18.04 -25.83 1.44
N GLY A 311 -16.79 -25.37 1.55
CA GLY A 311 -16.53 -24.03 2.07
C GLY A 311 -15.20 -23.41 1.70
N PHE A 312 -14.87 -22.37 2.47
CA PHE A 312 -13.70 -21.51 2.27
C PHE A 312 -12.85 -21.47 3.54
N CYS A 313 -11.54 -21.34 3.37
CA CYS A 313 -10.66 -20.93 4.46
C CYS A 313 -10.71 -19.41 4.59
N ASP A 314 -10.68 -18.91 5.82
CA ASP A 314 -10.87 -17.50 6.12
C ASP A 314 -9.59 -16.92 6.73
N ILE A 315 -9.17 -15.76 6.26
CA ILE A 315 -8.10 -14.99 6.89
C ILE A 315 -8.75 -14.19 8.02
N GLY A 316 -8.60 -14.67 9.26
CA GLY A 316 -9.23 -14.09 10.43
C GLY A 316 -8.51 -12.89 11.04
N ALA A 317 -7.22 -12.74 10.76
CA ALA A 317 -6.42 -11.59 11.18
C ALA A 317 -5.19 -11.45 10.26
N ALA A 318 -4.77 -10.21 10.03
CA ALA A 318 -3.55 -9.88 9.31
C ALA A 318 -2.78 -8.79 10.06
N GLU A 319 -1.52 -9.10 10.41
CA GLU A 319 -0.60 -8.18 11.07
C GLU A 319 0.64 -8.02 10.19
N PHE A 320 1.05 -6.78 9.97
CA PHE A 320 2.22 -6.42 9.16
C PHE A 320 3.14 -5.51 9.95
N VAL A 321 4.43 -5.70 9.75
CA VAL A 321 5.48 -4.94 10.43
C VAL A 321 6.51 -4.46 9.41
N THR A 322 6.92 -3.20 9.53
CA THR A 322 8.07 -2.65 8.82
C THR A 322 8.88 -1.77 9.76
N ASP A 323 10.20 -1.79 9.58
CA ASP A 323 11.12 -0.82 10.13
C ASP A 323 11.13 0.45 9.27
N LEU A 324 11.26 1.62 9.90
CA LEU A 324 11.42 2.91 9.24
C LEU A 324 12.91 3.33 9.25
N ALA A 325 13.74 2.54 8.57
CA ALA A 325 15.18 2.76 8.42
C ALA A 325 15.55 3.67 7.24
#